data_AF-A0A972DR98-F1
#
_entry.id   AF-A0A972DR98-F1
#
_cell.length_a   1.000
_cell.length_b   1.000
_cell.length_c   1.000
_cell.angle_alpha   90.00
_cell.angle_beta   90.00
_cell.angle_gamma   90.00
#
_symmetry.space_group_name_H-M   'P 1'
#
loop_
_entity.id
_entity.type
_entity.pdbx_description
1 polymer ?
#
loop_
_entity_poly.entity_id
_entity_poly.type
_entity_poly.pdbx_seq_one_letter_code
_entity_poly.pdbx_strand_id
1 'polypeptide(L)'
;MILRLMAGGVGGGFLNSLCGKTVGGQPEVSSTRGHQIDEARCKSEIVEEAYRLGHQYEAQHGGCAQCTLAALQDAIPFLEKDADVFRAASGLDGGATPTGVQNCGAFTGAGMAIGCLCGRRRDTGFAGSNKQAHRLIRKLYEQFEEHYGSVLCKDVREKAERRCPEVVGLAAKWTAQILLDEFGVERDDNPRRPLTPEHDEESNGGPGVSCGR
;
A
#
# COMPACT_ATOMS: atom_id res chain seq x y z
N MET A 1 71.00 15.78 -8.99
CA MET A 1 71.22 15.14 -7.67
C MET A 1 69.99 14.30 -7.36
N ILE A 2 69.94 13.07 -7.88
CA ILE A 2 70.18 11.79 -7.14
C ILE A 2 69.18 11.68 -5.97
N LEU A 3 68.02 11.04 -6.14
CA LEU A 3 67.74 9.59 -6.13
C LEU A 3 68.05 8.90 -4.78
N ARG A 4 67.00 8.37 -4.14
CA ARG A 4 66.95 7.07 -3.43
C ARG A 4 65.46 6.71 -3.26
N LEU A 5 64.94 5.69 -3.97
CA LEU A 5 65.00 4.24 -3.67
C LEU A 5 64.34 3.89 -2.33
N MET A 6 63.58 2.82 -2.11
CA MET A 6 62.90 1.75 -2.87
C MET A 6 62.22 0.89 -1.76
N ALA A 7 61.07 0.30 -2.09
CA ALA A 7 60.61 -1.05 -1.71
C ALA A 7 60.69 -1.58 -0.25
N GLY A 8 59.59 -2.27 0.14
CA GLY A 8 59.69 -3.55 0.84
C GLY A 8 58.77 -3.72 2.05
N GLY A 9 57.79 -4.61 1.94
CA GLY A 9 56.94 -5.03 3.06
C GLY A 9 55.85 -6.02 2.65
N VAL A 10 56.24 -7.25 2.32
CA VAL A 10 55.38 -8.42 2.16
C VAL A 10 55.05 -8.99 3.54
N GLY A 11 53.81 -9.45 3.77
CA GLY A 11 53.58 -10.51 4.74
C GLY A 11 52.21 -10.54 5.39
N GLY A 12 51.55 -11.70 5.29
CA GLY A 12 50.65 -12.18 6.34
C GLY A 12 49.19 -12.31 5.95
N GLY A 13 48.84 -13.40 5.28
CA GLY A 13 47.45 -13.86 5.21
C GLY A 13 46.94 -14.34 6.57
N PHE A 14 45.63 -14.26 6.76
CA PHE A 14 44.92 -15.13 7.69
C PHE A 14 43.55 -15.49 7.10
N LEU A 15 43.45 -16.72 6.63
CA LEU A 15 42.20 -17.43 6.35
C LEU A 15 41.80 -18.17 7.63
N ASN A 16 40.52 -18.07 8.00
CA ASN A 16 39.71 -19.03 8.76
C ASN A 16 38.26 -18.51 8.60
N SER A 17 37.31 -19.10 7.89
CA SER A 17 36.84 -20.49 7.74
C SER A 17 36.22 -21.09 9.01
N LEU A 18 34.90 -21.26 8.91
CA LEU A 18 34.02 -22.30 9.48
C LEU A 18 33.34 -22.10 10.86
N CYS A 19 32.07 -21.70 10.75
CA CYS A 19 30.87 -22.56 10.96
C CYS A 19 30.41 -22.94 12.37
N GLY A 20 29.16 -22.56 12.66
CA GLY A 20 28.16 -23.36 13.39
C GLY A 20 27.63 -22.70 14.67
N LYS A 21 26.34 -22.70 15.02
CA LYS A 21 25.11 -23.27 14.45
C LYS A 21 23.90 -22.55 15.10
N THR A 22 22.84 -22.36 14.31
CA THR A 22 21.40 -22.45 14.63
C THR A 22 20.80 -21.80 15.89
N VAL A 23 19.93 -20.81 15.66
CA VAL A 23 18.55 -20.72 16.18
C VAL A 23 17.76 -20.10 15.02
N GLY A 24 16.73 -20.68 14.40
CA GLY A 24 15.66 -21.47 14.99
C GLY A 24 14.46 -20.56 15.25
N GLY A 25 13.76 -20.13 14.20
CA GLY A 25 12.55 -19.31 14.30
C GLY A 25 12.19 -18.66 12.97
N GLN A 26 11.39 -19.34 12.15
CA GLN A 26 10.75 -18.71 11.01
C GLN A 26 9.64 -17.78 11.52
N PRO A 27 9.51 -16.54 11.04
CA PRO A 27 8.22 -15.90 11.04
C PRO A 27 7.45 -16.47 9.84
N GLU A 28 6.58 -17.44 10.10
CA GLU A 28 5.44 -17.68 9.21
C GLU A 28 4.62 -16.39 9.13
N VAL A 29 4.62 -15.73 7.97
CA VAL A 29 3.61 -14.71 7.68
C VAL A 29 2.80 -15.18 6.49
N SER A 30 1.59 -15.61 6.82
CA SER A 30 0.64 -16.22 5.92
C SER A 30 0.14 -15.25 4.85
N SER A 31 -0.16 -15.85 3.70
CA SER A 31 -1.21 -15.47 2.78
C SER A 31 -2.35 -14.70 3.45
N THR A 32 -2.73 -13.55 2.86
CA THR A 32 -4.04 -12.90 2.95
C THR A 32 -4.74 -13.01 4.32
N ARG A 33 -4.14 -12.44 5.37
CA ARG A 33 -4.88 -12.15 6.59
C ARG A 33 -5.45 -10.74 6.45
N GLY A 34 -6.77 -10.63 6.41
CA GLY A 34 -7.45 -9.34 6.47
C GLY A 34 -6.94 -8.56 7.68
N HIS A 35 -6.60 -7.30 7.49
CA HIS A 35 -6.18 -6.46 8.60
C HIS A 35 -7.43 -6.01 9.32
N GLN A 36 -7.57 -6.42 10.58
CA GLN A 36 -8.64 -5.90 11.43
C GLN A 36 -8.45 -4.40 11.54
N ILE A 37 -9.46 -3.64 11.15
CA ILE A 37 -9.48 -2.19 11.33
C ILE A 37 -9.70 -1.95 12.83
N ASP A 38 -8.76 -1.22 13.44
CA ASP A 38 -8.79 -0.84 14.85
C ASP A 38 -10.18 -0.34 15.26
N GLU A 39 -10.62 -0.68 16.46
CA GLU A 39 -12.03 -0.91 16.82
C GLU A 39 -13.03 0.27 16.68
N ALA A 40 -12.62 1.46 16.22
CA ALA A 40 -13.36 2.70 16.41
C ALA A 40 -13.84 3.45 15.14
N ARG A 41 -13.31 3.18 13.94
CA ARG A 41 -13.59 4.01 12.74
C ARG A 41 -14.23 3.22 11.61
N CYS A 42 -15.33 3.73 11.06
CA CYS A 42 -15.97 3.12 9.90
C CYS A 42 -15.19 3.42 8.61
N LYS A 43 -15.42 2.61 7.57
CA LYS A 43 -14.73 2.71 6.28
C LYS A 43 -14.84 4.11 5.66
N SER A 44 -16.03 4.72 5.70
CA SER A 44 -16.26 6.05 5.15
C SER A 44 -15.48 7.14 5.89
N GLU A 45 -15.33 7.04 7.21
CA GLU A 45 -14.50 7.97 8.00
C GLU A 45 -13.02 7.91 7.61
N ILE A 46 -12.50 6.72 7.29
CA ILE A 46 -11.11 6.56 6.84
C ILE A 46 -10.93 7.20 5.45
N VAL A 47 -11.90 6.97 4.56
CA VAL A 47 -11.89 7.52 3.19
C VAL A 47 -11.95 9.05 3.20
N GLU A 48 -12.84 9.63 4.01
CA GLU A 48 -12.96 11.09 4.14
C GLU A 48 -11.73 11.70 4.84
N GLU A 49 -11.13 10.99 5.79
CA GLU A 49 -9.90 11.46 6.41
C GLU A 49 -8.72 11.44 5.44
N ALA A 50 -8.60 10.41 4.58
CA ALA A 50 -7.58 10.38 3.54
C ALA A 50 -7.71 11.58 2.59
N TYR A 51 -8.95 11.93 2.20
CA TYR A 51 -9.22 13.16 1.44
C TYR A 51 -8.74 14.41 2.17
N ARG A 52 -9.19 14.57 3.42
CA ARG A 52 -8.92 15.76 4.24
C ARG A 52 -7.44 15.96 4.47
N LEU A 53 -6.72 14.91 4.86
CA LEU A 53 -5.27 14.94 5.08
C LEU A 53 -4.51 15.23 3.79
N GLY A 54 -4.89 14.57 2.68
CA GLY A 54 -4.26 14.80 1.38
C GLY A 54 -4.36 16.25 0.93
N HIS A 55 -5.58 16.81 0.97
CA HIS A 55 -5.81 18.21 0.65
C HIS A 55 -5.02 19.12 1.59
N GLN A 56 -5.07 18.89 2.90
CA GLN A 56 -4.38 19.70 3.89
C GLN A 56 -2.86 19.69 3.70
N TYR A 57 -2.26 18.52 3.53
CA TYR A 57 -0.81 18.36 3.41
C TYR A 57 -0.28 19.05 2.16
N GLU A 58 -0.91 18.87 1.00
CA GLU A 58 -0.48 19.54 -0.22
C GLU A 58 -0.64 21.07 -0.12
N ALA A 59 -1.72 21.54 0.52
CA ALA A 59 -1.94 22.98 0.71
C ALA A 59 -0.89 23.63 1.62
N GLN A 60 -0.38 22.89 2.61
CA GLN A 60 0.57 23.41 3.61
C GLN A 60 2.03 23.21 3.24
N HIS A 61 2.35 22.12 2.54
CA HIS A 61 3.73 21.68 2.34
C HIS A 61 4.12 21.54 0.86
N GLY A 62 3.15 21.31 -0.02
CA GLY A 62 3.43 20.86 -1.39
C GLY A 62 4.09 19.49 -1.44
N GLY A 63 4.47 19.04 -2.63
CA GLY A 63 5.05 17.72 -2.82
C GLY A 63 3.99 16.64 -2.99
N CYS A 64 3.16 16.77 -4.02
CA CYS A 64 1.93 15.99 -4.20
C CYS A 64 2.08 14.46 -4.09
N ALA A 65 3.22 13.89 -4.49
CA ALA A 65 3.49 12.47 -4.27
C ALA A 65 3.68 12.11 -2.78
N GLN A 66 4.47 12.91 -2.05
CA GLN A 66 4.68 12.73 -0.62
C GLN A 66 3.39 12.97 0.16
N CYS A 67 2.64 14.02 -0.17
CA CYS A 67 1.39 14.35 0.51
C CYS A 67 0.33 13.26 0.31
N THR A 68 0.17 12.71 -0.90
CA THR A 68 -0.76 11.58 -1.11
C THR A 68 -0.34 10.34 -0.33
N LEU A 69 0.95 9.99 -0.35
CA LEU A 69 1.45 8.83 0.39
C LEU A 69 1.26 9.00 1.90
N ALA A 70 1.64 10.15 2.46
CA ALA A 70 1.51 10.45 3.88
C ALA A 70 0.04 10.44 4.32
N ALA A 71 -0.85 11.05 3.53
CA ALA A 71 -2.28 11.04 3.84
C ALA A 71 -2.86 9.61 3.90
N LEU A 72 -2.45 8.73 2.99
CA LEU A 72 -2.85 7.33 3.01
C LEU A 72 -2.27 6.58 4.22
N GLN A 73 -0.98 6.77 4.50
CA GLN A 73 -0.30 6.16 5.65
C GLN A 73 -0.88 6.63 7.00
N ASP A 74 -1.35 7.88 7.08
CA ASP A 74 -1.95 8.43 8.29
C ASP A 74 -3.43 8.05 8.45
N ALA A 75 -4.16 7.88 7.35
CA ALA A 75 -5.58 7.51 7.40
C ALA A 75 -5.81 6.01 7.56
N ILE A 76 -5.02 5.17 6.88
CA ILE A 76 -5.26 3.71 6.77
C ILE A 76 -4.45 2.95 7.83
N PRO A 77 -5.09 2.29 8.81
CA PRO A 77 -4.38 1.69 9.95
C PRO A 77 -3.36 0.59 9.59
N PHE A 78 -3.60 -0.12 8.49
CA PHE A 78 -2.75 -1.22 8.05
C PHE A 78 -1.70 -0.81 7.01
N LEU A 79 -1.59 0.47 6.69
CA LEU A 79 -0.55 0.98 5.80
C LEU A 79 0.58 1.57 6.64
N GLU A 80 1.74 0.92 6.62
CA GLU A 80 2.88 1.31 7.46
C GLU A 80 3.43 2.70 7.10
N LYS A 81 3.73 3.49 8.14
CA LYS A 81 4.33 4.84 8.05
C LYS A 81 5.85 4.77 7.87
N ASP A 82 6.29 4.17 6.78
CA ASP A 82 7.71 4.00 6.46
C ASP A 82 8.34 5.34 6.01
N ALA A 83 9.32 5.83 6.79
CA ALA A 83 10.00 7.09 6.55
C ALA A 83 10.89 7.08 5.29
N ASP A 84 11.44 5.91 4.92
CA ASP A 84 12.26 5.78 3.72
C ASP A 84 11.41 5.78 2.45
N VAL A 85 10.23 5.15 2.48
CA VAL A 85 9.25 5.24 1.39
C VAL A 85 8.75 6.69 1.24
N PHE A 86 8.43 7.37 2.35
CA PHE A 86 8.07 8.78 2.35
C PHE A 86 9.17 9.66 1.76
N ARG A 87 10.44 9.42 2.15
CA ARG A 87 11.60 10.13 1.62
C ARG A 87 11.81 9.85 0.13
N ALA A 88 11.62 8.61 -0.32
CA ALA A 88 11.76 8.23 -1.73
C ALA A 88 10.73 8.94 -2.65
N ALA A 89 9.56 9.30 -2.11
CA ALA A 89 8.52 10.01 -2.87
C ALA A 89 8.88 11.48 -3.20
N SER A 90 9.90 12.07 -2.56
CA SER A 90 10.25 13.51 -2.70
C SER A 90 10.54 13.94 -4.14
N GLY A 91 11.10 13.06 -4.97
CA GLY A 91 11.45 13.38 -6.36
C GLY A 91 10.32 13.15 -7.37
N LEU A 92 9.14 12.74 -6.90
CA LEU A 92 8.04 12.28 -7.75
C LEU A 92 6.89 13.30 -7.84
N ASP A 93 7.10 14.49 -7.29
CA ASP A 93 6.19 15.62 -7.45
C ASP A 93 6.39 16.34 -8.80
N GLY A 94 5.55 17.35 -9.03
CA GLY A 94 5.70 18.25 -10.18
C GLY A 94 5.56 17.59 -11.55
N GLY A 95 5.17 16.32 -11.65
CA GLY A 95 5.23 15.55 -12.90
C GLY A 95 6.49 14.70 -13.02
N ALA A 96 6.89 13.98 -11.95
CA ALA A 96 8.14 13.21 -11.81
C ALA A 96 9.44 14.00 -12.10
N THR A 97 9.30 15.32 -12.08
CA THR A 97 10.29 16.37 -12.31
C THR A 97 9.48 17.67 -12.34
N PRO A 98 9.95 18.81 -11.78
CA PRO A 98 9.19 20.07 -11.71
C PRO A 98 8.97 20.77 -13.07
N THR A 99 8.79 20.00 -14.14
CA THR A 99 8.41 20.42 -15.50
C THR A 99 6.91 20.28 -15.78
N GLY A 100 6.19 19.45 -15.01
CA GLY A 100 4.74 19.25 -15.18
C GLY A 100 4.33 18.30 -16.29
N VAL A 101 5.27 17.62 -16.96
CA VAL A 101 4.96 16.92 -18.23
C VAL A 101 4.79 15.40 -18.11
N GLN A 102 5.27 14.78 -17.02
CA GLN A 102 5.11 13.34 -16.79
C GLN A 102 3.96 13.04 -15.82
N ASN A 103 3.96 11.85 -15.21
CA ASN A 103 2.90 11.37 -14.33
C ASN A 103 2.60 12.32 -13.16
N CYS A 104 1.32 12.52 -12.88
CA CYS A 104 0.83 13.24 -11.72
C CYS A 104 1.44 12.64 -10.43
N GLY A 105 1.96 13.51 -9.56
CA GLY A 105 2.55 13.07 -8.30
C GLY A 105 1.53 12.41 -7.38
N ALA A 106 0.28 12.90 -7.34
CA ALA A 106 -0.78 12.29 -6.54
C ALA A 106 -1.07 10.82 -6.97
N PHE A 107 -1.17 10.57 -8.28
CA PHE A 107 -1.31 9.22 -8.83
C PHE A 107 -0.09 8.34 -8.51
N THR A 108 1.10 8.93 -8.59
CA THR A 108 2.36 8.23 -8.32
C THR A 108 2.50 7.84 -6.84
N GLY A 109 2.21 8.75 -5.92
CA GLY A 109 2.23 8.50 -4.48
C GLY A 109 1.20 7.45 -4.05
N ALA A 110 0.01 7.46 -4.64
CA ALA A 110 -0.98 6.40 -4.46
C ALA A 110 -0.47 5.03 -4.96
N GLY A 111 0.21 5.00 -6.11
CA GLY A 111 0.87 3.78 -6.61
C GLY A 111 1.96 3.25 -5.67
N MET A 112 2.71 4.14 -5.00
CA MET A 112 3.67 3.74 -3.97
C MET A 112 2.97 3.07 -2.79
N ALA A 113 1.90 3.67 -2.27
CA ALA A 113 1.10 3.09 -1.18
C ALA A 113 0.54 1.69 -1.53
N ILE A 114 0.02 1.52 -2.74
CA ILE A 114 -0.43 0.20 -3.25
C ILE A 114 0.74 -0.79 -3.28
N GLY A 115 1.91 -0.35 -3.74
CA GLY A 115 3.12 -1.15 -3.81
C GLY A 115 3.63 -1.60 -2.44
N CYS A 116 3.50 -0.77 -1.41
CA CYS A 116 3.86 -1.13 -0.02
C CYS A 116 3.05 -2.32 0.49
N LEU A 117 1.80 -2.50 0.06
CA LEU A 117 0.92 -3.58 0.53
C LEU A 117 1.02 -4.87 -0.30
N CYS A 118 1.13 -4.76 -1.63
CA CYS A 118 1.06 -5.92 -2.52
C CYS A 118 2.07 -5.91 -3.68
N GLY A 119 3.14 -5.12 -3.57
CA GLY A 119 4.25 -5.15 -4.50
C GLY A 119 5.18 -6.35 -4.32
N ARG A 120 5.97 -6.68 -5.35
CA ARG A 120 7.06 -7.64 -5.23
C ARG A 120 8.15 -7.11 -4.31
N ARG A 121 8.70 -7.99 -3.48
CA ARG A 121 9.75 -7.66 -2.51
C ARG A 121 11.14 -7.94 -3.07
N ARG A 122 12.14 -7.23 -2.53
CA ARG A 122 13.55 -7.41 -2.91
C ARG A 122 14.19 -8.62 -2.23
N ASP A 123 13.82 -8.89 -0.99
CA ASP A 123 14.33 -9.99 -0.17
C ASP A 123 13.92 -11.38 -0.69
N THR A 124 12.90 -11.45 -1.54
CA THR A 124 12.50 -12.66 -2.28
C THR A 124 13.24 -12.81 -3.61
N GLY A 125 14.30 -12.03 -3.86
CA GLY A 125 15.02 -12.05 -5.15
C GLY A 125 14.14 -11.62 -6.33
N PHE A 126 13.19 -10.71 -6.10
CA PHE A 126 12.16 -10.28 -7.06
C PHE A 126 11.15 -11.37 -7.48
N ALA A 127 11.10 -12.49 -6.77
CA ALA A 127 10.05 -13.48 -6.93
C ALA A 127 8.68 -12.93 -6.50
N GLY A 128 7.60 -13.48 -7.06
CA GLY A 128 6.23 -13.03 -6.83
C GLY A 128 5.59 -12.39 -8.07
N SER A 129 4.41 -11.78 -7.89
CA SER A 129 3.62 -11.21 -8.98
C SER A 129 3.20 -9.78 -8.67
N ASN A 130 3.25 -8.89 -9.67
CA ASN A 130 2.68 -7.55 -9.59
C ASN A 130 1.19 -7.51 -10.00
N LYS A 131 0.54 -8.66 -10.27
CA LYS A 131 -0.85 -8.70 -10.78
C LYS A 131 -1.83 -7.95 -9.87
N GLN A 132 -1.71 -8.10 -8.55
CA GLN A 132 -2.58 -7.41 -7.61
C GLN A 132 -2.34 -5.90 -7.63
N ALA A 133 -1.11 -5.46 -7.47
CA ALA A 133 -0.74 -4.04 -7.57
C ALA A 133 -1.19 -3.42 -8.91
N HIS A 134 -1.00 -4.11 -10.04
CA HIS A 134 -1.45 -3.66 -11.35
C HIS A 134 -2.98 -3.53 -11.45
N ARG A 135 -3.74 -4.46 -10.86
CA ARG A 135 -5.20 -4.36 -10.83
C ARG A 135 -5.66 -3.16 -10.01
N LEU A 136 -5.07 -2.94 -8.83
CA LEU A 136 -5.47 -1.84 -7.94
C LEU A 136 -5.12 -0.48 -8.52
N ILE A 137 -3.91 -0.31 -9.07
CA ILE A 137 -3.53 0.96 -9.71
C ILE A 137 -4.35 1.22 -10.98
N ARG A 138 -4.81 0.17 -11.67
CA ARG A 138 -5.73 0.32 -12.81
C ARG A 138 -7.10 0.85 -12.40
N LYS A 139 -7.66 0.40 -11.27
CA LYS A 139 -8.90 0.98 -10.72
C LYS A 139 -8.72 2.48 -10.43
N LEU A 140 -7.58 2.88 -9.88
CA LEU A 140 -7.27 4.29 -9.66
C LEU A 140 -7.11 5.05 -10.98
N TYR A 141 -6.45 4.44 -11.96
CA TYR A 141 -6.30 5.01 -13.30
C TYR A 141 -7.67 5.31 -13.92
N GLU A 142 -8.64 4.40 -13.80
CA GLU A 142 -10.00 4.59 -14.32
C GLU A 142 -10.68 5.83 -13.69
N GLN A 143 -10.49 6.07 -12.38
CA GLN A 143 -10.99 7.29 -11.72
C GLN A 143 -10.30 8.55 -12.25
N PHE A 144 -8.98 8.51 -12.45
CA PHE A 144 -8.22 9.64 -13.02
C PHE A 144 -8.60 9.90 -14.48
N GLU A 145 -8.77 8.86 -15.29
CA GLU A 145 -9.16 8.96 -16.69
C GLU A 145 -10.58 9.54 -16.80
N GLU A 146 -11.53 9.08 -15.99
CA GLU A 146 -12.89 9.62 -15.95
C GLU A 146 -12.91 11.10 -15.54
N HIS A 147 -12.16 11.47 -14.49
CA HIS A 147 -12.23 12.81 -13.90
C HIS A 147 -11.34 13.84 -14.61
N TYR A 148 -10.12 13.43 -15.00
CA TYR A 148 -9.08 14.30 -15.56
C TYR A 148 -8.74 14.02 -17.02
N GLY A 149 -9.19 12.90 -17.59
CA GLY A 149 -8.88 12.49 -18.96
C GLY A 149 -7.51 11.80 -19.13
N SER A 150 -6.62 11.87 -18.13
CA SER A 150 -5.34 11.16 -18.12
C SER A 150 -4.71 11.18 -16.72
N VAL A 151 -3.53 10.54 -16.58
CA VAL A 151 -2.69 10.62 -15.38
C VAL A 151 -1.47 11.54 -15.57
N LEU A 152 -1.38 12.29 -16.67
CA LEU A 152 -0.29 13.23 -16.92
C LEU A 152 -0.52 14.52 -16.13
N CYS A 153 0.53 15.01 -15.46
CA CYS A 153 0.45 16.15 -14.56
C CYS A 153 -0.07 17.41 -15.25
N LYS A 154 0.33 17.67 -16.50
CA LYS A 154 -0.15 18.80 -17.30
C LYS A 154 -1.66 18.76 -17.51
N ASP A 155 -2.20 17.61 -17.90
CA ASP A 155 -3.62 17.43 -18.23
C ASP A 155 -4.45 17.50 -16.93
N VAL A 156 -3.98 16.84 -15.87
CA VAL A 156 -4.60 16.89 -14.54
C VAL A 156 -4.62 18.32 -13.99
N ARG A 157 -3.51 19.07 -14.10
CA ARG A 157 -3.45 20.47 -13.65
C ARG A 157 -4.32 21.39 -14.49
N GLU A 158 -4.44 21.15 -15.79
CA GLU A 158 -5.33 21.91 -16.66
C GLU A 158 -6.79 21.70 -16.23
N LYS A 159 -7.22 20.43 -16.12
CA LYS A 159 -8.58 20.09 -15.72
C LYS A 159 -8.91 20.55 -14.29
N ALA A 160 -7.97 20.41 -13.35
CA ALA A 160 -8.15 20.83 -11.96
C ALA A 160 -7.98 22.36 -11.76
N GLU A 161 -7.74 23.14 -12.80
CA GLU A 161 -7.41 24.57 -12.71
C GLU A 161 -6.26 24.85 -11.72
N ARG A 162 -5.25 23.95 -11.73
CA ARG A 162 -4.04 24.02 -10.91
C ARG A 162 -4.27 23.91 -9.40
N ARG A 163 -5.44 23.43 -8.97
CA ARG A 163 -5.76 23.14 -7.57
C ARG A 163 -5.20 21.76 -7.16
N CYS A 164 -3.87 21.67 -7.04
CA CYS A 164 -3.20 20.42 -6.62
C CYS A 164 -3.72 19.85 -5.28
N PRO A 165 -4.07 20.67 -4.25
CA PRO A 165 -4.66 20.14 -3.02
C PRO A 165 -5.91 19.28 -3.25
N GLU A 166 -6.80 19.72 -4.15
CA GLU A 166 -7.99 18.95 -4.50
C GLU A 166 -7.65 17.62 -5.17
N VAL A 167 -6.69 17.64 -6.10
CA VAL A 167 -6.20 16.43 -6.79
C VAL A 167 -5.62 15.42 -5.79
N VAL A 168 -4.79 15.90 -4.85
CA VAL A 168 -4.16 15.06 -3.82
C VAL A 168 -5.22 14.47 -2.89
N GLY A 169 -6.19 15.27 -2.45
CA GLY A 169 -7.31 14.81 -1.64
C GLY A 169 -8.13 13.73 -2.34
N LEU A 170 -8.58 13.98 -3.58
CA LEU A 170 -9.36 13.00 -4.35
C LEU A 170 -8.58 11.71 -4.63
N ALA A 171 -7.29 11.83 -5.00
CA ALA A 171 -6.43 10.66 -5.22
C ALA A 171 -6.29 9.81 -3.96
N ALA A 172 -6.08 10.44 -2.79
CA ALA A 172 -6.02 9.75 -1.51
C ALA A 172 -7.38 9.10 -1.17
N LYS A 173 -8.50 9.80 -1.40
CA LYS A 173 -9.86 9.28 -1.21
C LYS A 173 -10.12 8.00 -2.01
N TRP A 174 -9.93 8.06 -3.32
CA TRP A 174 -10.16 6.93 -4.21
C TRP A 174 -9.25 5.76 -3.88
N THR A 175 -7.98 6.05 -3.58
CA THR A 175 -7.01 5.00 -3.22
C THR A 175 -7.37 4.35 -1.89
N ALA A 176 -7.77 5.13 -0.88
CA ALA A 176 -8.23 4.59 0.39
C ALA A 176 -9.45 3.68 0.22
N GLN A 177 -10.43 4.10 -0.59
CA GLN A 177 -11.59 3.26 -0.92
C GLN A 177 -11.15 1.94 -1.56
N ILE A 178 -10.29 1.99 -2.59
CA ILE A 178 -9.77 0.81 -3.29
C ILE A 178 -9.04 -0.15 -2.33
N LEU A 179 -8.21 0.39 -1.43
CA LEU A 179 -7.44 -0.40 -0.47
C LEU A 179 -8.32 -0.99 0.63
N LEU A 180 -9.31 -0.27 1.12
CA LEU A 180 -10.26 -0.77 2.12
C LEU A 180 -11.19 -1.83 1.54
N ASP A 181 -11.65 -1.69 0.29
CA ASP A 181 -12.41 -2.73 -0.43
C ASP A 181 -11.61 -4.01 -0.61
N GLU A 182 -10.28 -3.89 -0.74
CA GLU A 182 -9.40 -5.01 -1.04
C GLU A 182 -8.87 -5.71 0.22
N PHE A 183 -8.50 -4.93 1.24
CA PHE A 183 -7.76 -5.42 2.41
C PHE A 183 -8.50 -5.19 3.74
N GLY A 184 -9.52 -4.34 3.75
CA GLY A 184 -10.33 -4.08 4.93
C GLY A 184 -11.24 -5.27 5.23
N VAL A 185 -11.30 -5.68 6.49
CA VAL A 185 -12.35 -6.57 6.97
C VAL A 185 -13.61 -5.73 7.16
N GLU A 186 -14.65 -5.97 6.37
CA GLU A 186 -15.92 -5.25 6.49
C GLU A 186 -16.49 -5.43 7.91
N ARG A 187 -16.98 -4.33 8.50
CA ARG A 187 -17.97 -4.41 9.56
C ARG A 187 -19.34 -4.55 8.90
N ASP A 188 -20.16 -5.47 9.38
CA ASP A 188 -21.58 -5.51 9.02
C ASP A 188 -22.27 -4.31 9.67
N ASP A 189 -22.30 -3.17 8.97
CA ASP A 189 -22.85 -1.92 9.46
C ASP A 189 -24.39 -1.84 9.29
N ASN A 190 -25.11 -2.98 9.15
CA ASN A 190 -26.57 -3.01 9.03
C ASN A 190 -27.30 -3.29 10.37
N PRO A 191 -27.80 -2.27 11.08
CA PRO A 191 -28.55 -2.48 12.33
C PRO A 191 -29.94 -3.11 12.15
N ARG A 192 -30.35 -3.48 10.91
CA ARG A 192 -31.70 -3.99 10.60
C ARG A 192 -31.75 -5.38 9.99
N ARG A 193 -30.65 -6.13 9.92
CA ARG A 193 -30.76 -7.54 9.54
C ARG A 193 -31.13 -8.34 10.79
N PRO A 194 -32.33 -8.97 10.85
CA PRO A 194 -32.60 -9.89 11.95
C PRO A 194 -31.57 -11.01 11.87
N LEU A 195 -30.92 -11.29 13.00
CA LEU A 195 -30.18 -12.54 13.18
C LEU A 195 -31.19 -13.66 12.98
N THR A 196 -31.12 -14.33 11.83
CA THR A 196 -31.84 -15.59 11.66
C THR A 196 -31.23 -16.55 12.67
N PRO A 197 -32.02 -17.22 13.52
CA PRO A 197 -31.49 -18.23 14.42
C PRO A 197 -30.78 -19.30 13.58
N GLU A 198 -29.54 -19.59 13.94
CA GLU A 198 -28.85 -20.77 13.46
C GLU A 198 -29.71 -21.98 13.87
N HIS A 199 -30.24 -22.69 12.89
CA HIS A 199 -30.90 -23.97 13.14
C HIS A 199 -29.81 -24.99 13.44
N ASP A 200 -29.48 -25.12 14.71
CA ASP A 200 -28.83 -26.31 15.26
C ASP A 200 -29.83 -27.47 15.21
N GLU A 201 -29.72 -28.33 14.19
CA GLU A 201 -30.23 -29.69 14.29
C GLU A 201 -29.13 -30.69 13.93
N GLU A 202 -28.29 -30.96 14.93
CA GLU A 202 -27.55 -32.21 15.02
C GLU A 202 -27.92 -32.90 16.35
N SER A 203 -28.78 -33.92 16.30
CA SER A 203 -28.47 -35.27 16.80
C SER A 203 -29.70 -36.11 17.21
N ASN A 204 -29.69 -37.32 16.65
CA ASN A 204 -30.00 -38.61 17.27
C ASN A 204 -31.43 -38.99 17.75
N GLY A 205 -31.90 -40.11 17.18
CA GLY A 205 -32.74 -41.06 17.89
C GLY A 205 -33.46 -42.07 16.98
N GLY A 206 -32.86 -43.25 16.75
CA GLY A 206 -33.63 -44.43 16.32
C GLY A 206 -34.65 -44.86 17.40
N PRO A 207 -35.52 -45.88 17.21
CA PRO A 207 -35.24 -47.10 16.44
C PRO A 207 -36.38 -47.62 15.54
N GLY A 208 -36.01 -48.45 14.55
CA GLY A 208 -36.70 -49.71 14.31
C GLY A 208 -37.83 -49.81 13.26
N VAL A 209 -37.71 -50.88 12.48
CA VAL A 209 -38.76 -51.83 12.07
C VAL A 209 -39.54 -51.57 10.75
N SER A 210 -39.05 -52.26 9.71
CA SER A 210 -39.81 -53.17 8.81
C SER A 210 -40.49 -52.71 7.51
N CYS A 211 -40.20 -53.52 6.49
CA CYS A 211 -41.10 -54.10 5.48
C CYS A 211 -41.59 -53.26 4.28
N GLY A 212 -40.98 -53.53 3.11
CA GLY A 212 -41.67 -54.12 1.95
C GLY A 212 -42.45 -53.21 0.99
N ARG A 213 -41.89 -52.98 -0.20
CA ARG A 213 -42.28 -53.62 -1.47
C ARG A 213 -41.35 -53.20 -2.60
#